data_AF-X0VZA3-F1
#
_entry.id   AF-X0VZA3-F1
#
_cell.length_a   1.000
_cell.length_b   1.000
_cell.length_c   1.000
_cell.angle_alpha   90.00
_cell.angle_beta   90.00
_cell.angle_gamma   90.00
#
_symmetry.space_group_name_H-M   'P 1'
#
loop_
_entity.id
_entity.type
_entity.pdbx_description
1 polymer ?
#
loop_
_entity_poly.entity_id
_entity_poly.type
_entity_poly.pdbx_seq_one_letter_code
_entity_poly.pdbx_strand_id
1 'polypeptide(L)'
;GENDRALEHKARYLALAIKLNDKQEIIGAHNTLGMQFTERGEFKRAIEHLEKGLSICDEISSWKTFLVNSSLFDAFIKENSLEKAQKCHDRMGILVKQGTYKFNEQIYRLQEAALLKKSPHESSYSKAEKIFKEVADKETSFVEFKFEALVNLCDIYLIRLKKTSNLKELDKVQPYLDIIRVIANNEGVYSLLVEMNSLQAKLRLVIFEFKEAQLLLIKALDIANMHGLNLLAKRVEHEQTELSKNFLKWEKLR
;
A
#
# COMPACT_ATOMS: atom_id res chain seq x y z
N GLY A 1 -3.13 20.64 -10.52
CA GLY A 1 -1.82 20.77 -9.81
C GLY A 1 -0.73 20.01 -10.55
N GLU A 2 0.49 19.93 -10.01
CA GLU A 2 1.63 19.20 -10.62
C GLU A 2 1.31 17.73 -10.95
N ASN A 3 0.45 17.10 -10.14
CA ASN A 3 -0.01 15.73 -10.38
C ASN A 3 -0.88 15.58 -11.64
N ASP A 4 -1.62 16.61 -12.04
CA ASP A 4 -2.41 16.58 -13.28
C ASP A 4 -1.50 16.74 -14.50
N ARG A 5 -0.41 17.51 -14.37
CA ARG A 5 0.65 17.55 -15.37
C ARG A 5 1.35 16.20 -15.49
N ALA A 6 1.62 15.52 -14.37
CA ALA A 6 2.22 14.18 -14.41
C ALA A 6 1.32 13.16 -15.13
N LEU A 7 0.00 13.22 -14.94
CA LEU A 7 -0.94 12.40 -15.70
C LEU A 7 -0.95 12.76 -17.19
N GLU A 8 -0.90 14.04 -17.53
CA GLU A 8 -0.84 14.49 -18.92
C GLU A 8 0.44 14.00 -19.61
N HIS A 9 1.59 14.08 -18.95
CA HIS A 9 2.85 13.55 -19.45
C HIS A 9 2.77 12.02 -19.66
N LYS A 10 2.22 11.28 -18.69
CA LYS A 10 2.01 9.82 -18.81
C LYS A 10 1.05 9.46 -19.95
N ALA A 11 0.00 10.24 -20.17
CA ALA A 11 -0.94 10.06 -21.28
C ALA A 11 -0.30 10.35 -22.65
N ARG A 12 0.52 11.42 -22.74
CA ARG A 12 1.31 11.72 -23.95
C ARG A 12 2.32 10.63 -24.25
N TYR A 13 2.98 10.08 -23.22
CA TYR A 13 3.90 8.95 -23.35
C TYR A 13 3.17 7.71 -23.88
N LEU A 14 1.98 7.37 -23.36
CA LEU A 14 1.16 6.30 -23.92
C LEU A 14 0.82 6.54 -25.40
N ALA A 15 0.40 7.75 -25.76
CA ALA A 15 0.07 8.08 -27.14
C ALA A 15 1.28 7.95 -28.08
N LEU A 16 2.47 8.32 -27.60
CA LEU A 16 3.72 8.14 -28.35
C LEU A 16 4.06 6.65 -28.52
N ALA A 17 3.99 5.86 -27.45
CA ALA A 17 4.26 4.42 -27.50
C ALA A 17 3.31 3.70 -28.48
N ILE A 18 2.02 4.08 -28.49
CA ILE A 18 1.03 3.61 -29.48
C ILE A 18 1.44 4.00 -30.90
N LYS A 19 1.84 5.27 -31.12
CA LYS A 19 2.27 5.75 -32.44
C LYS A 19 3.50 5.01 -32.96
N LEU A 20 4.42 4.64 -32.07
CA LEU A 20 5.61 3.86 -32.38
C LEU A 20 5.35 2.35 -32.48
N ASN A 21 4.13 1.90 -32.15
CA ASN A 21 3.73 0.50 -32.07
C ASN A 21 4.66 -0.34 -31.15
N ASP A 22 5.24 0.30 -30.12
CA ASP A 22 6.10 -0.37 -29.16
C ASP A 22 5.25 -0.99 -28.05
N LYS A 23 4.93 -2.28 -28.20
CA LYS A 23 4.09 -3.01 -27.25
C LYS A 23 4.66 -3.02 -25.82
N GLN A 24 5.99 -3.03 -25.66
CA GLN A 24 6.59 -3.05 -24.32
C GLN A 24 6.42 -1.70 -23.62
N GLU A 25 6.57 -0.60 -24.35
CA GLU A 25 6.36 0.75 -23.80
C GLU A 25 4.87 1.02 -23.55
N ILE A 26 3.97 0.51 -24.40
CA ILE A 26 2.52 0.58 -24.19
C ILE A 26 2.13 -0.12 -22.87
N ILE A 27 2.65 -1.33 -22.62
CA ILE A 27 2.44 -2.04 -21.34
C ILE A 27 2.90 -1.18 -20.16
N GLY A 28 4.12 -0.61 -20.25
CA GLY A 28 4.68 0.23 -19.19
C GLY A 28 3.81 1.45 -18.91
N ALA A 29 3.39 2.15 -19.96
CA ALA A 29 2.54 3.33 -19.86
C ALA A 29 1.19 3.01 -19.21
N HIS A 30 0.55 1.91 -19.61
CA HIS A 30 -0.68 1.43 -19.00
C HIS A 30 -0.51 1.11 -17.52
N ASN A 31 0.59 0.42 -17.16
CA ASN A 31 0.88 0.11 -15.76
C ASN A 31 1.04 1.37 -14.90
N THR A 32 1.83 2.33 -15.37
CA THR A 32 2.09 3.58 -14.64
C THR A 32 0.84 4.45 -14.48
N LEU A 33 -0.04 4.49 -15.50
CA LEU A 33 -1.34 5.16 -15.39
C LEU A 33 -2.26 4.42 -14.39
N GLY A 34 -2.28 3.10 -14.46
CA GLY A 34 -3.02 2.24 -13.54
C GLY A 34 -2.67 2.52 -12.08
N MET A 35 -1.38 2.47 -11.74
CA MET A 35 -0.88 2.79 -10.40
C MET A 35 -1.29 4.18 -9.93
N GLN A 36 -1.15 5.19 -10.80
CA GLN A 36 -1.50 6.57 -10.46
C GLN A 36 -3.00 6.73 -10.15
N PHE A 37 -3.88 6.10 -10.94
CA PHE A 37 -5.32 6.13 -10.69
C PHE A 37 -5.67 5.36 -9.40
N THR A 38 -4.97 4.26 -9.10
CA THR A 38 -5.13 3.53 -7.83
C THR A 38 -4.81 4.43 -6.63
N GLU A 39 -3.73 5.20 -6.68
CA GLU A 39 -3.35 6.15 -5.61
C GLU A 39 -4.33 7.32 -5.45
N ARG A 40 -4.99 7.71 -6.54
CA ARG A 40 -6.06 8.72 -6.53
C ARG A 40 -7.41 8.16 -6.04
N GLY A 41 -7.52 6.84 -5.86
CA GLY A 41 -8.78 6.16 -5.53
C GLY A 41 -9.74 6.02 -6.72
N GLU A 42 -9.25 6.22 -7.95
CA GLU A 42 -10.02 6.09 -9.19
C GLU A 42 -9.96 4.64 -9.71
N PHE A 43 -10.42 3.69 -8.91
CA PHE A 43 -10.18 2.25 -9.12
C PHE A 43 -10.66 1.72 -10.46
N LYS A 44 -11.84 2.14 -10.93
CA LYS A 44 -12.37 1.72 -12.24
C LYS A 44 -11.39 2.06 -13.37
N ARG A 45 -10.89 3.29 -13.42
CA ARG A 45 -9.91 3.73 -14.43
C ARG A 45 -8.58 3.01 -14.27
N ALA A 46 -8.15 2.80 -13.03
CA ALA A 46 -6.93 2.07 -12.73
C ALA A 46 -6.98 0.66 -13.33
N ILE A 47 -8.05 -0.07 -13.01
CA ILE A 47 -8.29 -1.44 -13.47
C ILE A 47 -8.38 -1.48 -15.00
N GLU A 48 -9.13 -0.58 -15.64
CA GLU A 48 -9.21 -0.50 -17.10
C GLU A 48 -7.83 -0.33 -17.77
N HIS A 49 -6.95 0.51 -17.21
CA HIS A 49 -5.60 0.68 -17.75
C HIS A 49 -4.74 -0.57 -17.52
N LEU A 50 -4.81 -1.18 -16.34
CA LEU A 50 -4.04 -2.37 -15.99
C LEU A 50 -4.47 -3.59 -16.80
N GLU A 51 -5.76 -3.79 -17.02
CA GLU A 51 -6.30 -4.87 -17.86
C GLU A 51 -5.87 -4.71 -19.33
N LYS A 52 -5.84 -3.49 -19.87
CA LYS A 52 -5.30 -3.22 -21.22
C LYS A 52 -3.82 -3.60 -21.32
N GLY A 53 -3.01 -3.18 -20.33
CA GLY A 53 -1.60 -3.56 -20.26
C GLY A 53 -1.41 -5.08 -20.16
N LEU A 54 -2.22 -5.74 -19.33
CA LEU A 54 -2.16 -7.19 -19.13
C LEU A 54 -2.60 -7.97 -20.37
N SER A 55 -3.60 -7.49 -21.11
CA SER A 55 -4.00 -8.08 -22.41
C SER A 55 -2.84 -8.08 -23.39
N ILE A 56 -2.10 -6.97 -23.49
CA ILE A 56 -0.93 -6.89 -24.39
C ILE A 56 0.20 -7.78 -23.88
N CYS A 57 0.43 -7.84 -22.56
CA CYS A 57 1.37 -8.78 -21.97
C CYS A 57 1.09 -10.23 -22.41
N ASP A 58 -0.19 -10.62 -22.41
CA ASP A 58 -0.62 -11.97 -22.76
C ASP A 58 -0.45 -12.24 -24.27
N GLU A 59 -0.72 -11.25 -25.12
CA GLU A 59 -0.49 -11.34 -26.57
C GLU A 59 0.98 -11.60 -26.94
N ILE A 60 1.93 -10.98 -26.24
CA ILE A 60 3.36 -11.06 -26.58
C ILE A 60 4.18 -11.90 -25.61
N SER A 61 3.54 -12.57 -24.64
CA SER A 61 4.22 -13.28 -23.55
C SER A 61 5.26 -12.41 -22.83
N SER A 62 4.88 -11.18 -22.48
CA SER A 62 5.81 -10.20 -21.91
C SER A 62 6.29 -10.61 -20.52
N TRP A 63 7.57 -10.38 -20.23
CA TRP A 63 8.11 -10.49 -18.88
C TRP A 63 7.48 -9.49 -17.89
N LYS A 64 6.90 -8.38 -18.39
CA LYS A 64 6.18 -7.39 -17.58
C LYS A 64 4.84 -7.91 -17.03
N THR A 65 4.38 -9.09 -17.43
CA THR A 65 3.15 -9.73 -16.91
C THR A 65 3.13 -9.76 -15.39
N PHE A 66 4.27 -10.08 -14.76
CA PHE A 66 4.40 -10.12 -13.31
C PHE A 66 4.10 -8.75 -12.66
N LEU A 67 4.72 -7.69 -13.17
CA LEU A 67 4.54 -6.32 -12.66
C LEU A 67 3.09 -5.85 -12.80
N VAL A 68 2.51 -5.99 -13.99
CA VAL A 68 1.14 -5.54 -14.26
C VAL A 68 0.12 -6.32 -13.43
N ASN A 69 0.30 -7.63 -13.31
CA ASN A 69 -0.55 -8.46 -12.46
C ASN A 69 -0.46 -8.06 -10.98
N SER A 70 0.73 -7.66 -10.51
CA SER A 70 0.90 -7.16 -9.14
C SER A 70 0.20 -5.82 -8.93
N SER A 71 0.34 -4.87 -9.87
CA SER A 71 -0.36 -3.59 -9.77
C SER A 71 -1.88 -3.74 -9.85
N LEU A 72 -2.37 -4.73 -10.60
CA LEU A 72 -3.79 -5.09 -10.66
C LEU A 72 -4.29 -5.70 -9.35
N PHE A 73 -3.50 -6.57 -8.73
CA PHE A 73 -3.78 -7.07 -7.37
C PHE A 73 -3.95 -5.92 -6.38
N ASP A 74 -3.00 -4.96 -6.35
CA ASP A 74 -3.04 -3.83 -5.43
C ASP A 74 -4.28 -2.95 -5.63
N ALA A 75 -4.68 -2.74 -6.90
CA ALA A 75 -5.89 -2.02 -7.24
C ALA A 75 -7.13 -2.72 -6.67
N PHE A 76 -7.23 -4.04 -6.84
CA PHE A 76 -8.36 -4.82 -6.30
C PHE A 76 -8.38 -4.87 -4.77
N ILE A 77 -7.22 -4.96 -4.10
CA ILE A 77 -7.15 -4.88 -2.63
C ILE A 77 -7.64 -3.53 -2.12
N LYS A 78 -7.27 -2.43 -2.78
CA LYS A 78 -7.70 -1.08 -2.40
C LYS A 78 -9.16 -0.80 -2.75
N GLU A 79 -9.66 -1.36 -3.84
CA GLU A 79 -11.10 -1.34 -4.21
C GLU A 79 -11.94 -2.25 -3.28
N ASN A 80 -11.31 -3.14 -2.52
CA ASN A 80 -11.94 -4.19 -1.70
C ASN A 80 -12.62 -5.32 -2.51
N SER A 81 -12.15 -5.55 -3.73
CA SER A 81 -12.56 -6.62 -4.64
C SER A 81 -11.77 -7.92 -4.39
N LEU A 82 -12.00 -8.56 -3.24
CA LEU A 82 -11.16 -9.68 -2.75
C LEU A 82 -11.12 -10.90 -3.68
N GLU A 83 -12.24 -11.26 -4.32
CA GLU A 83 -12.27 -12.39 -5.27
C GLU A 83 -11.37 -12.14 -6.50
N LYS A 84 -11.34 -10.90 -6.99
CA LYS A 84 -10.49 -10.54 -8.13
C LYS A 84 -9.02 -10.47 -7.72
N ALA A 85 -8.73 -9.94 -6.52
CA ALA A 85 -7.40 -9.98 -5.95
C ALA A 85 -6.90 -11.42 -5.78
N GLN A 86 -7.75 -12.35 -5.33
CA GLN A 86 -7.41 -13.77 -5.24
C GLN A 86 -7.02 -14.34 -6.62
N LYS A 87 -7.77 -14.03 -7.69
CA LYS A 87 -7.42 -14.46 -9.05
C LYS A 87 -6.05 -13.94 -9.50
N CYS A 88 -5.72 -12.68 -9.20
CA CYS A 88 -4.39 -12.13 -9.48
C CYS A 88 -3.30 -12.87 -8.70
N HIS A 89 -3.55 -13.21 -7.43
CA HIS A 89 -2.63 -13.97 -6.59
C HIS A 89 -2.43 -15.41 -7.10
N ASP A 90 -3.50 -16.10 -7.50
CA ASP A 90 -3.43 -17.44 -8.07
C ASP A 90 -2.60 -17.44 -9.37
N ARG A 91 -2.82 -16.44 -10.23
CA ARG A 91 -2.01 -16.22 -11.44
C ARG A 91 -0.54 -15.97 -11.06
N MET A 92 -0.28 -15.21 -10.01
CA MET A 92 1.07 -14.95 -9.52
C MET A 92 1.78 -16.23 -9.07
N GLY A 93 1.08 -17.14 -8.40
CA GLY A 93 1.61 -18.44 -7.98
C GLY A 93 2.05 -19.31 -9.16
N ILE A 94 1.36 -19.24 -10.30
CA ILE A 94 1.77 -19.93 -11.54
C ILE A 94 3.07 -19.31 -12.07
N LEU A 95 3.15 -17.98 -12.14
CA LEU A 95 4.33 -17.26 -12.65
C LEU A 95 5.57 -17.50 -11.78
N VAL A 96 5.42 -17.56 -10.45
CA VAL A 96 6.52 -17.89 -9.53
C VAL A 96 7.07 -19.29 -9.79
N LYS A 97 6.19 -20.29 -9.99
CA LYS A 97 6.59 -21.68 -10.28
C LYS A 97 7.33 -21.83 -11.61
N GLN A 98 7.05 -20.97 -12.57
CA GLN A 98 7.75 -20.93 -13.86
C GLN A 98 9.19 -20.37 -13.74
N GLY A 99 9.59 -19.87 -12.55
CA GLY A 99 10.99 -19.59 -12.21
C GLY A 99 11.57 -18.30 -12.80
N THR A 100 10.73 -17.38 -13.28
CA THR A 100 11.20 -16.29 -14.14
C THR A 100 11.89 -15.12 -13.45
N TYR A 101 11.78 -14.89 -12.13
CA TYR A 101 12.61 -13.91 -11.41
C TYR A 101 12.70 -14.22 -9.90
N LYS A 102 13.85 -13.95 -9.25
CA LYS A 102 14.07 -14.23 -7.82
C LYS A 102 13.22 -13.39 -6.86
N PHE A 103 12.78 -12.18 -7.25
CA PHE A 103 11.95 -11.32 -6.40
C PHE A 103 10.46 -11.67 -6.44
N ASN A 104 10.04 -12.51 -7.41
CA ASN A 104 8.64 -12.87 -7.60
C ASN A 104 8.02 -13.56 -6.38
N GLU A 105 8.83 -14.34 -5.67
CA GLU A 105 8.39 -15.05 -4.46
C GLU A 105 8.01 -14.09 -3.33
N GLN A 106 8.77 -13.01 -3.12
CA GLN A 106 8.51 -12.08 -2.02
C GLN A 106 7.20 -11.31 -2.24
N ILE A 107 6.99 -10.81 -3.45
CA ILE A 107 5.73 -10.13 -3.81
C ILE A 107 4.56 -11.12 -3.68
N TYR A 108 4.69 -12.35 -4.18
CA TYR A 108 3.67 -13.37 -4.00
C TYR A 108 3.29 -13.60 -2.52
N ARG A 109 4.29 -13.72 -1.65
CA ARG A 109 4.08 -13.89 -0.21
C ARG A 109 3.44 -12.67 0.45
N LEU A 110 3.84 -11.46 0.06
CA LEU A 110 3.21 -10.22 0.52
C LEU A 110 1.72 -10.18 0.14
N GLN A 111 1.39 -10.56 -1.10
CA GLN A 111 0.00 -10.66 -1.57
C GLN A 111 -0.82 -11.68 -0.76
N GLU A 112 -0.24 -12.85 -0.48
CA GLU A 112 -0.87 -13.88 0.35
C GLU A 112 -1.19 -13.34 1.76
N ALA A 113 -0.21 -12.69 2.38
CA ALA A 113 -0.36 -12.09 3.70
C ALA A 113 -1.39 -10.95 3.72
N ALA A 114 -1.42 -10.13 2.66
CA ALA A 114 -2.40 -9.06 2.49
C ALA A 114 -3.84 -9.60 2.39
N LEU A 115 -4.06 -10.67 1.62
CA LEU A 115 -5.34 -11.36 1.53
C LEU A 115 -5.75 -11.96 2.88
N LEU A 116 -4.83 -12.64 3.57
CA LEU A 116 -5.07 -13.20 4.90
C LEU A 116 -5.45 -12.13 5.93
N LYS A 117 -4.84 -10.94 5.88
CA LYS A 117 -5.18 -9.81 6.76
C LYS A 117 -6.60 -9.26 6.51
N LYS A 118 -7.14 -9.45 5.30
CA LYS A 118 -8.52 -9.05 4.93
C LYS A 118 -9.58 -10.10 5.31
N SER A 119 -9.16 -11.31 5.67
CA SER A 119 -10.04 -12.38 6.13
C SER A 119 -10.64 -12.06 7.51
N PRO A 120 -11.91 -12.42 7.78
CA PRO A 120 -12.53 -12.21 9.08
C PRO A 120 -12.01 -13.16 10.18
N HIS A 121 -11.24 -14.19 9.83
CA HIS A 121 -10.80 -15.22 10.77
C HIS A 121 -9.54 -14.81 11.53
N GLU A 122 -9.56 -14.90 12.87
CA GLU A 122 -8.40 -14.58 13.72
C GLU A 122 -7.15 -15.42 13.36
N SER A 123 -7.35 -16.68 12.98
CA SER A 123 -6.27 -17.56 12.54
C SER A 123 -5.57 -17.07 11.27
N SER A 124 -6.25 -16.27 10.43
CA SER A 124 -5.64 -15.64 9.25
C SER A 124 -4.66 -14.53 9.63
N TYR A 125 -4.93 -13.75 10.69
CA TYR A 125 -4.01 -12.69 11.14
C TYR A 125 -2.67 -13.26 11.61
N SER A 126 -2.68 -14.37 12.35
CA SER A 126 -1.44 -15.01 12.81
C SER A 126 -0.61 -15.58 11.65
N LYS A 127 -1.26 -16.09 10.60
CA LYS A 127 -0.58 -16.53 9.38
C LYS A 127 0.01 -15.35 8.61
N ALA A 128 -0.75 -14.27 8.44
CA ALA A 128 -0.29 -13.05 7.79
C ALA A 128 0.92 -12.45 8.53
N GLU A 129 0.85 -12.35 9.86
CA GLU A 129 1.94 -11.86 10.70
C GLU A 129 3.22 -12.66 10.50
N LYS A 130 3.13 -14.00 10.49
CA LYS A 130 4.30 -14.87 10.26
C LYS A 130 4.94 -14.56 8.92
N ILE A 131 4.14 -14.46 7.85
CA ILE A 131 4.64 -14.15 6.51
C ILE A 131 5.30 -12.76 6.47
N PHE A 132 4.66 -11.74 7.03
CA PHE A 132 5.23 -10.39 7.04
C PHE A 132 6.55 -10.33 7.82
N LYS A 133 6.68 -11.03 8.96
CA LYS A 133 7.96 -11.12 9.70
C LYS A 133 9.06 -11.72 8.83
N GLU A 134 8.78 -12.87 8.20
CA GLU A 134 9.74 -13.55 7.34
C GLU A 134 10.15 -12.69 6.13
N VAL A 135 9.26 -11.87 5.58
CA VAL A 135 9.60 -10.93 4.51
C VAL A 135 10.43 -9.76 5.05
N ALA A 136 10.08 -9.19 6.21
CA ALA A 136 10.77 -8.04 6.79
C ALA A 136 12.21 -8.37 7.27
N ASP A 137 12.44 -9.61 7.72
CA ASP A 137 13.73 -10.08 8.24
C ASP A 137 14.70 -10.50 7.12
N LYS A 138 14.19 -10.77 5.91
CA LYS A 138 15.03 -11.22 4.79
C LYS A 138 15.90 -10.07 4.28
N GLU A 139 17.21 -10.29 4.24
CA GLU A 139 18.15 -9.36 3.60
C GLU A 139 17.81 -9.22 2.12
N THR A 140 17.47 -8.00 1.72
CA THR A 140 17.08 -7.66 0.36
C THR A 140 17.50 -6.25 0.01
N SER A 141 17.82 -6.03 -1.26
CA SER A 141 18.03 -4.69 -1.82
C SER A 141 16.72 -3.92 -2.03
N PHE A 142 15.57 -4.60 -1.98
CA PHE A 142 14.25 -3.99 -2.20
C PHE A 142 13.63 -3.56 -0.88
N VAL A 143 13.97 -2.34 -0.47
CA VAL A 143 13.53 -1.73 0.80
C VAL A 143 12.01 -1.56 0.88
N GLU A 144 11.33 -1.50 -0.26
CA GLU A 144 9.87 -1.36 -0.37
C GLU A 144 9.14 -2.59 0.18
N PHE A 145 9.64 -3.80 -0.09
CA PHE A 145 9.01 -5.04 0.42
C PHE A 145 9.13 -5.13 1.94
N LYS A 146 10.30 -4.76 2.46
CA LYS A 146 10.53 -4.68 3.90
C LYS A 146 9.60 -3.65 4.53
N PHE A 147 9.50 -2.48 3.93
CA PHE A 147 8.61 -1.43 4.40
C PHE A 147 7.14 -1.89 4.42
N GLU A 148 6.66 -2.47 3.33
CA GLU A 148 5.28 -2.96 3.21
C GLU A 148 4.97 -4.00 4.29
N ALA A 149 5.89 -4.94 4.52
CA ALA A 149 5.74 -5.95 5.56
C ALA A 149 5.66 -5.32 6.96
N LEU A 150 6.54 -4.36 7.26
CA LEU A 150 6.58 -3.67 8.55
C LEU A 150 5.31 -2.85 8.82
N VAL A 151 4.81 -2.10 7.82
CA VAL A 151 3.54 -1.36 7.96
C VAL A 151 2.38 -2.31 8.21
N ASN A 152 2.32 -3.43 7.48
CA ASN A 152 1.27 -4.40 7.69
C ASN A 152 1.34 -5.10 9.06
N LEU A 153 2.54 -5.32 9.61
CA LEU A 153 2.73 -5.80 10.98
C LEU A 153 2.20 -4.79 12.00
N CYS A 154 2.56 -3.51 11.87
CA CYS A 154 2.05 -2.45 12.73
C CYS A 154 0.51 -2.42 12.74
N ASP A 155 -0.12 -2.50 11.57
CA ASP A 155 -1.58 -2.56 11.46
C ASP A 155 -2.18 -3.77 12.19
N ILE A 156 -1.58 -4.96 12.06
CA ILE A 156 -2.06 -6.18 12.74
C ILE A 156 -2.02 -5.98 14.26
N TYR A 157 -0.93 -5.46 14.80
CA TYR A 157 -0.80 -5.23 16.24
C TYR A 157 -1.74 -4.13 16.73
N LEU A 158 -1.95 -3.06 15.96
CA LEU A 158 -2.92 -2.02 16.29
C LEU A 158 -4.37 -2.56 16.28
N ILE A 159 -4.72 -3.45 15.34
CA ILE A 159 -6.02 -4.14 15.32
C ILE A 159 -6.19 -5.00 16.57
N ARG A 160 -5.18 -5.81 16.93
CA ARG A 160 -5.23 -6.65 18.14
C ARG A 160 -5.30 -5.84 19.42
N LEU A 161 -4.53 -4.75 19.51
CA LEU A 161 -4.60 -3.81 20.62
C LEU A 161 -6.03 -3.26 20.77
N LYS A 162 -6.65 -2.79 19.67
CA LYS A 162 -8.03 -2.28 19.71
C LYS A 162 -9.02 -3.33 20.19
N LYS A 163 -8.81 -4.60 19.82
CA LYS A 163 -9.69 -5.73 20.18
C LYS A 163 -9.52 -6.22 21.62
N THR A 164 -8.29 -6.24 22.12
CA THR A 164 -7.93 -6.89 23.40
C THR A 164 -7.58 -5.90 24.52
N SER A 165 -7.38 -4.62 24.18
CA SER A 165 -6.83 -3.59 25.07
C SER A 165 -5.46 -3.96 25.68
N ASN A 166 -4.74 -4.93 25.10
CA ASN A 166 -3.44 -5.36 25.57
C ASN A 166 -2.32 -4.41 25.11
N LEU A 167 -1.91 -3.49 25.98
CA LEU A 167 -0.85 -2.51 25.70
C LEU A 167 0.50 -3.13 25.34
N LYS A 168 0.77 -4.40 25.70
CA LYS A 168 2.01 -5.10 25.31
C LYS A 168 2.16 -5.27 23.79
N GLU A 169 1.08 -5.13 23.02
CA GLU A 169 1.17 -5.11 21.57
C GLU A 169 1.93 -3.86 21.06
N LEU A 170 1.97 -2.76 21.83
CA LEU A 170 2.74 -1.55 21.49
C LEU A 170 4.25 -1.79 21.50
N ASP A 171 4.73 -2.59 22.45
CA ASP A 171 6.16 -2.93 22.59
C ASP A 171 6.69 -3.61 21.32
N LYS A 172 5.81 -4.29 20.57
CA LYS A 172 6.15 -4.93 19.29
C LYS A 172 6.16 -3.95 18.13
N VAL A 173 5.38 -2.86 18.18
CA VAL A 173 5.24 -1.89 17.09
C VAL A 173 6.43 -0.93 17.03
N GLN A 174 6.94 -0.51 18.20
CA GLN A 174 7.96 0.54 18.28
C GLN A 174 9.24 0.24 17.47
N PRO A 175 9.84 -0.97 17.56
CA PRO A 175 11.05 -1.28 16.77
C PRO A 175 10.81 -1.19 15.25
N TYR A 176 9.62 -1.59 14.79
CA TYR A 176 9.28 -1.54 13.37
C TYR A 176 9.13 -0.10 12.88
N LEU A 177 8.59 0.80 13.69
CA LEU A 177 8.47 2.21 13.32
C LEU A 177 9.81 2.92 13.22
N ASP A 178 10.77 2.59 14.06
CA ASP A 178 12.12 3.16 13.97
C ASP A 178 12.79 2.75 12.65
N ILE A 179 12.60 1.49 12.22
CA ILE A 179 13.09 1.00 10.91
C ILE A 179 12.35 1.69 9.76
N ILE A 180 11.01 1.74 9.80
CA ILE A 180 10.16 2.43 8.82
C ILE A 180 10.60 3.88 8.65
N ARG A 181 10.87 4.60 9.75
CA ARG A 181 11.31 6.00 9.72
C ARG A 181 12.65 6.16 9.00
N VAL A 182 13.61 5.27 9.25
CA VAL A 182 14.91 5.30 8.57
C VAL A 182 14.74 5.07 7.06
N ILE A 183 13.94 4.08 6.67
CA ILE A 183 13.67 3.78 5.26
C ILE A 183 12.96 4.97 4.59
N ALA A 184 11.88 5.48 5.19
CA ALA A 184 11.06 6.53 4.58
C ALA A 184 11.82 7.87 4.41
N ASN A 185 12.75 8.19 5.31
CA ASN A 185 13.57 9.40 5.19
C ASN A 185 14.68 9.29 4.12
N ASN A 186 15.16 8.08 3.84
CA ASN A 186 16.27 7.87 2.91
C ASN A 186 15.81 7.73 1.45
N GLU A 187 14.61 7.19 1.22
CA GLU A 187 14.19 6.73 -0.11
C GLU A 187 13.26 7.71 -0.86
N GLY A 188 12.83 8.81 -0.23
CA GLY A 188 11.99 9.83 -0.88
C GLY A 188 10.60 9.33 -1.32
N VAL A 189 10.15 8.18 -0.83
CA VAL A 189 8.83 7.63 -1.16
C VAL A 189 7.76 8.22 -0.24
N TYR A 190 7.07 9.25 -0.73
CA TYR A 190 6.13 10.04 0.07
C TYR A 190 4.94 9.25 0.64
N SER A 191 4.45 8.22 -0.05
CA SER A 191 3.38 7.36 0.47
C SER A 191 3.81 6.63 1.75
N LEU A 192 5.08 6.24 1.85
CA LEU A 192 5.66 5.62 3.03
C LEU A 192 5.73 6.60 4.20
N LEU A 193 6.08 7.86 3.92
CA LEU A 193 6.07 8.91 4.93
C LEU A 193 4.67 9.16 5.48
N VAL A 194 3.63 9.17 4.63
CA VAL A 194 2.24 9.34 5.07
C VAL A 194 1.81 8.20 5.99
N GLU A 195 2.05 6.94 5.60
CA GLU A 195 1.71 5.77 6.41
C GLU A 195 2.48 5.76 7.74
N MET A 196 3.77 6.09 7.72
CA MET A 196 4.59 6.20 8.94
C MET A 196 4.02 7.25 9.91
N ASN A 197 3.72 8.47 9.44
CA ASN A 197 3.16 9.52 10.31
C ASN A 197 1.79 9.10 10.86
N SER A 198 0.96 8.43 10.05
CA SER A 198 -0.35 7.93 10.47
C SER A 198 -0.23 6.84 11.55
N LEU A 199 0.72 5.92 11.42
CA LEU A 199 1.00 4.91 12.44
C LEU A 199 1.53 5.53 13.74
N GLN A 200 2.45 6.50 13.65
CA GLN A 200 2.94 7.21 14.83
C GLN A 200 1.82 7.99 15.53
N ALA A 201 0.91 8.61 14.77
CA ALA A 201 -0.25 9.28 15.34
C ALA A 201 -1.12 8.31 16.14
N LYS A 202 -1.42 7.13 15.58
CA LYS A 202 -2.19 6.08 16.26
C LYS A 202 -1.55 5.66 17.58
N LEU A 203 -0.23 5.54 17.63
CA LEU A 203 0.47 5.24 18.88
C LEU A 203 0.34 6.35 19.92
N ARG A 204 0.55 7.61 19.51
CA ARG A 204 0.41 8.78 20.39
C ARG A 204 -0.99 8.85 21.00
N LEU A 205 -2.02 8.49 20.23
CA LEU A 205 -3.39 8.39 20.75
C LEU A 205 -3.56 7.33 21.84
N VAL A 206 -2.89 6.18 21.71
CA VAL A 206 -2.99 5.10 22.70
C VAL A 206 -2.42 5.53 24.05
N ILE A 207 -1.37 6.37 24.04
CA ILE A 207 -0.75 6.92 25.27
C ILE A 207 -1.31 8.29 25.67
N PHE A 208 -2.46 8.68 25.13
CA PHE A 208 -3.18 9.93 25.43
C PHE A 208 -2.42 11.23 25.08
N GLU A 209 -1.47 11.16 24.16
CA GLU A 209 -0.73 12.31 23.62
C GLU A 209 -1.46 12.89 22.39
N PHE A 210 -2.62 13.52 22.64
CA PHE A 210 -3.54 13.97 21.59
C PHE A 210 -2.95 15.05 20.67
N LYS A 211 -2.17 15.98 21.23
CA LYS A 211 -1.59 17.10 20.46
C LYS A 211 -0.54 16.59 19.48
N GLU A 212 0.32 15.70 19.95
CA GLU A 212 1.36 15.04 19.16
C GLU A 212 0.74 14.20 18.05
N ALA A 213 -0.32 13.45 18.35
CA ALA A 213 -1.07 12.70 17.35
C ALA A 213 -1.65 13.61 16.27
N GLN A 214 -2.26 14.74 16.65
CA GLN A 214 -2.83 15.70 15.71
C GLN A 214 -1.76 16.30 14.79
N LEU A 215 -0.59 16.70 15.33
CA LEU A 215 0.52 17.23 14.54
C LEU A 215 1.03 16.21 13.50
N LEU A 216 1.13 14.94 13.88
CA LEU A 216 1.53 13.86 12.99
C LEU A 216 0.51 13.64 11.86
N LEU A 217 -0.79 13.67 12.16
CA LEU A 217 -1.83 13.55 11.14
C LEU A 217 -1.84 14.75 10.18
N ILE A 218 -1.59 15.97 10.67
CA ILE A 218 -1.46 17.16 9.80
C ILE A 218 -0.29 16.97 8.86
N LYS A 219 0.88 16.58 9.37
CA LYS A 219 2.05 16.30 8.54
C LYS A 219 1.79 15.21 7.51
N ALA A 220 1.08 14.15 7.89
CA ALA A 220 0.66 13.09 6.97
C ALA A 220 -0.24 13.63 5.85
N LEU A 221 -1.22 14.47 6.20
CA LEU A 221 -2.16 15.06 5.24
C LEU A 221 -1.47 16.04 4.28
N ASP A 222 -0.56 16.87 4.77
CA ASP A 222 0.20 17.82 3.94
C ASP A 222 1.03 17.09 2.88
N ILE A 223 1.76 16.04 3.28
CA ILE A 223 2.52 15.20 2.35
C ILE A 223 1.57 14.54 1.34
N ALA A 224 0.45 13.98 1.80
CA ALA A 224 -0.49 13.32 0.90
C ALA A 224 -1.07 14.28 -0.15
N ASN A 225 -1.45 15.49 0.25
CA ASN A 225 -2.01 16.51 -0.63
C ASN A 225 -0.98 17.06 -1.62
N MET A 226 0.24 17.36 -1.13
CA MET A 226 1.34 17.84 -1.97
C MET A 226 1.68 16.84 -3.09
N HIS A 227 1.64 15.54 -2.79
CA HIS A 227 1.97 14.48 -3.75
C HIS A 227 0.74 13.82 -4.41
N GLY A 228 -0.47 14.35 -4.23
CA GLY A 228 -1.68 13.88 -4.92
C GLY A 228 -2.09 12.45 -4.55
N LEU A 229 -1.72 12.01 -3.35
CA LEU A 229 -2.04 10.71 -2.78
C LEU A 229 -3.46 10.74 -2.19
N ASN A 230 -4.47 11.03 -3.03
CA ASN A 230 -5.83 11.36 -2.59
C ASN A 230 -6.47 10.25 -1.75
N LEU A 231 -6.18 8.98 -2.03
CA LEU A 231 -6.68 7.87 -1.23
C LEU A 231 -6.13 7.91 0.21
N LEU A 232 -4.86 8.25 0.37
CA LEU A 232 -4.23 8.40 1.68
C LEU A 232 -4.72 9.68 2.37
N ALA A 233 -4.82 10.80 1.65
CA ALA A 233 -5.36 12.04 2.18
C ALA A 233 -6.76 11.84 2.79
N LYS A 234 -7.69 11.23 2.03
CA LYS A 234 -9.05 10.92 2.53
C LYS A 234 -9.04 10.05 3.79
N ARG A 235 -8.12 9.09 3.87
CA ARG A 235 -7.97 8.23 5.04
C ARG A 235 -7.51 9.04 6.26
N VAL A 236 -6.48 9.87 6.08
CA VAL A 236 -5.93 10.73 7.14
C VAL A 236 -6.96 11.77 7.60
N GLU A 237 -7.71 12.38 6.69
CA GLU A 237 -8.82 13.31 7.01
C GLU A 237 -9.91 12.63 7.86
N HIS A 238 -10.25 11.38 7.52
CA HIS A 238 -11.18 10.60 8.33
C HIS A 238 -10.62 10.33 9.74
N GLU A 239 -9.35 9.94 9.85
CA GLU A 239 -8.67 9.74 11.13
C GLU A 239 -8.64 11.03 11.98
N GLN A 240 -8.36 12.19 11.38
CA GLN A 240 -8.43 13.49 12.06
C GLN A 240 -9.84 13.81 12.55
N THR A 241 -10.84 13.57 11.72
CA THR A 241 -12.24 13.83 12.07
C THR A 241 -12.68 12.99 13.27
N GLU A 242 -12.33 11.70 13.27
CA GLU A 242 -12.63 10.80 14.39
C GLU A 242 -11.87 11.19 15.66
N LEU A 243 -10.62 11.60 15.52
CA LEU A 243 -9.82 12.13 16.63
C LEU A 243 -10.49 13.35 17.27
N SER A 244 -10.86 14.36 16.49
CA SER A 244 -11.51 15.57 17.00
C SER A 244 -12.84 15.27 17.69
N LYS A 245 -13.67 14.38 17.14
CA LYS A 245 -14.92 13.95 17.78
C LYS A 245 -14.68 13.29 19.15
N ASN A 246 -13.69 12.39 19.22
CA ASN A 246 -13.39 11.67 20.45
C ASN A 246 -12.80 12.59 21.53
N PHE A 247 -11.94 13.53 21.14
CA PHE A 247 -11.39 14.53 22.04
C PHE A 247 -12.49 15.43 22.64
N LEU A 248 -13.41 15.94 21.81
CA LEU A 248 -14.54 16.75 22.29
C LEU A 248 -15.46 15.99 23.27
N LYS A 249 -15.64 14.68 23.08
CA LYS A 249 -16.38 13.85 24.04
C LYS A 249 -15.64 13.74 25.37
N TRP A 250 -14.31 13.60 25.32
CA TRP A 250 -13.46 13.47 26.49
C TRP A 250 -13.40 14.75 27.31
N GLU A 251 -13.29 15.93 26.66
CA GLU A 251 -13.33 17.22 27.36
C GLU A 251 -14.66 17.47 28.07
N LYS A 252 -15.79 16.99 27.51
CA LYS A 252 -17.10 17.10 28.15
C LYS A 252 -17.28 16.20 29.38
N LEU A 253 -16.41 15.21 29.57
CA LEU A 253 -16.42 14.29 30.72
C LEU A 253 -15.45 14.73 31.83
N ARG A 254 -14.68 15.79 31.60
CA ARG A 254 -13.72 16.36 32.55
C ARG A 254 -14.33 17.51 33.33
#